data_AF-B8M890-F1
#
_entry.id   AF-B8M890-F1
#
_cell.length_a   1.000
_cell.length_b   1.000
_cell.length_c   1.000
_cell.angle_alpha   90.00
_cell.angle_beta   90.00
_cell.angle_gamma   90.00
#
_symmetry.space_group_name_H-M   'P 1'
#
loop_
_entity.id
_entity.type
_entity.pdbx_description
1 polymer ?
#
loop_
_entity_poly.entity_id
_entity_poly.type
_entity_poly.pdbx_seq_one_letter_code
_entity_poly.pdbx_strand_id
1 'polypeptide(L)'
;MAAQSTRQFGVTPPISTLQLIQRVVIEFVKTVGRRKGLSPAALEAAGGKIFTYGSYRLGVYGPVPDAFVPIIKLEFSGISLDLIFARLILPSIPLNLDLKNNGYLRGLDDKEVRSLNGTRVTDQILELVAQQKTFRLALRAIKLWAQRRAIYSNIVGFPGGVAWAMLVARVCQLGDIVEKIFAKQLTWNDLFTRHTFFSRDYKYYLQITASSKTKEADSVWSGLVESKLRHLVGVERIHVVKDDAEAEQVKNGSTKYQAQGTKTETTDETKDPAHTAAAETGAEDAQVPDPATNGAVDSRTIYTTTYYIGLELEPLEPGASRSLDIPTDADVFESTCTSWRGFQEGINDLSITHVRSFDLPDDAFEPGETRPVRPKKKVAKPATAAAPQKRSIDAVDGTMHPEAKRQVSSNGFTHAATPA
;
A
#
# COMPACT_ATOMS: atom_id res chain seq x y z
N MET A 1 -29.14 -7.86 -56.10
CA MET A 1 -28.07 -6.90 -55.79
C MET A 1 -28.15 -6.56 -54.31
N ALA A 2 -27.37 -7.25 -53.48
CA ALA A 2 -27.31 -6.96 -52.04
C ALA A 2 -26.25 -5.87 -51.81
N ALA A 3 -26.66 -4.73 -51.28
CA ALA A 3 -25.75 -3.67 -50.87
C ALA A 3 -24.94 -4.16 -49.66
N GLN A 4 -23.62 -4.34 -49.85
CA GLN A 4 -22.69 -4.56 -48.77
C GLN A 4 -22.63 -3.29 -47.90
N SER A 5 -23.26 -3.36 -46.72
CA SER A 5 -23.10 -2.36 -45.68
C SER A 5 -21.65 -2.39 -45.19
N THR A 6 -20.88 -1.37 -45.54
CA THR A 6 -19.51 -1.17 -45.10
C THR A 6 -19.50 -0.94 -43.59
N ARG A 7 -19.06 -1.94 -42.82
CA ARG A 7 -18.91 -1.82 -41.36
C ARG A 7 -17.84 -0.75 -41.04
N GLN A 8 -18.25 0.43 -40.59
CA GLN A 8 -17.35 1.42 -39.98
C GLN A 8 -17.00 0.97 -38.56
N PHE A 9 -15.95 0.18 -38.42
CA PHE A 9 -15.32 -0.10 -37.13
C PHE A 9 -14.34 1.01 -36.77
N GLY A 10 -14.50 1.63 -35.59
CA GLY A 10 -13.52 2.58 -35.04
C GLY A 10 -14.03 3.92 -34.52
N VAL A 11 -15.34 4.08 -34.28
CA VAL A 11 -15.89 5.35 -33.78
C VAL A 11 -15.86 5.36 -32.24
N THR A 12 -15.29 6.41 -31.64
CA THR A 12 -15.45 6.74 -30.21
C THR A 12 -16.93 6.61 -29.84
N PRO A 13 -17.32 5.92 -28.74
CA PRO A 13 -18.68 5.98 -28.26
C PRO A 13 -19.07 7.45 -28.10
N PRO A 14 -20.11 7.93 -28.79
CA PRO A 14 -20.54 9.30 -28.63
C PRO A 14 -20.92 9.50 -27.16
N ILE A 15 -20.70 10.71 -26.64
CA ILE A 15 -21.02 11.08 -25.25
C ILE A 15 -22.45 10.66 -24.88
N SER A 16 -23.36 10.68 -25.86
CA SER A 16 -24.75 10.21 -25.75
C SER A 16 -24.89 8.74 -25.33
N THR A 17 -24.03 7.84 -25.80
CA THR A 17 -24.05 6.41 -25.44
C THR A 17 -23.69 6.20 -23.98
N LEU A 18 -22.62 6.83 -23.49
CA LEU A 18 -22.22 6.73 -22.09
C LEU A 18 -23.26 7.37 -21.15
N GLN A 19 -23.85 8.50 -21.55
CA GLN A 19 -24.94 9.13 -20.81
C GLN A 19 -26.18 8.24 -20.72
N LEU A 20 -26.49 7.50 -21.79
CA LEU A 20 -27.60 6.55 -21.76
C LEU A 20 -27.31 5.36 -20.83
N ILE A 21 -26.11 4.78 -20.91
CA ILE A 21 -25.71 3.67 -20.03
C ILE A 21 -25.73 4.12 -18.57
N GLN A 22 -25.24 5.32 -18.26
CA GLN A 22 -25.31 5.89 -16.92
C GLN A 22 -26.75 6.00 -16.39
N ARG A 23 -27.72 6.39 -17.24
CA ARG A 23 -29.14 6.40 -16.87
C ARG A 23 -29.68 4.99 -16.62
N VAL A 24 -29.32 4.04 -17.48
CA VAL A 24 -29.71 2.63 -17.32
C VAL A 24 -29.17 2.05 -16.01
N VAL A 25 -27.95 2.39 -15.63
CA VAL A 25 -27.35 1.94 -14.36
C VAL A 25 -28.10 2.50 -13.15
N ILE A 26 -28.47 3.78 -13.16
CA ILE A 26 -29.26 4.38 -12.07
C ILE A 26 -30.62 3.68 -11.97
N GLU A 27 -31.32 3.48 -13.09
CA GLU A 27 -32.60 2.77 -13.09
C GLU A 27 -32.49 1.31 -12.68
N PHE A 28 -31.39 0.64 -13.03
CA PHE A 28 -31.08 -0.70 -12.55
C PHE A 28 -30.97 -0.73 -11.03
N VAL A 29 -30.19 0.18 -10.42
CA VAL A 29 -30.06 0.28 -8.96
C VAL A 29 -31.41 0.55 -8.30
N LYS A 30 -32.19 1.50 -8.82
CA LYS A 30 -33.54 1.79 -8.33
C LYS A 30 -34.47 0.57 -8.44
N THR A 31 -34.42 -0.16 -9.56
CA THR A 31 -35.27 -1.34 -9.78
C THR A 31 -34.93 -2.48 -8.82
N VAL A 32 -33.64 -2.76 -8.61
CA VAL A 32 -33.18 -3.74 -7.62
C VAL A 32 -33.58 -3.30 -6.21
N GLY A 33 -33.43 -2.01 -5.91
CA GLY A 33 -33.80 -1.47 -4.59
C GLY A 33 -35.29 -1.59 -4.29
N ARG A 34 -36.16 -1.33 -5.28
CA ARG A 34 -37.62 -1.54 -5.15
C ARG A 34 -37.94 -2.98 -4.81
N ARG A 35 -37.29 -3.94 -5.50
CA ARG A 35 -37.47 -5.38 -5.23
C ARG A 35 -37.01 -5.80 -3.85
N LYS A 36 -36.02 -5.11 -3.30
CA LYS A 36 -35.51 -5.31 -1.93
C LYS A 36 -36.30 -4.54 -0.86
N GLY A 37 -37.36 -3.82 -1.24
CA GLY A 37 -38.22 -3.10 -0.30
C GLY A 37 -37.60 -1.82 0.27
N LEU A 38 -36.64 -1.20 -0.43
CA LEU A 38 -36.09 0.09 0.03
C LEU A 38 -37.14 1.21 -0.06
N SER A 39 -37.05 2.17 0.87
CA SER A 39 -37.95 3.33 0.92
C SER A 39 -37.74 4.25 -0.30
N PRO A 40 -38.75 5.06 -0.69
CA PRO A 40 -38.62 6.02 -1.79
C PRO A 40 -37.44 6.98 -1.61
N ALA A 41 -37.19 7.45 -0.37
CA ALA A 41 -36.05 8.31 -0.07
C ALA A 41 -34.70 7.60 -0.30
N ALA A 42 -34.60 6.33 0.10
CA ALA A 42 -33.39 5.54 -0.12
C ALA A 42 -33.17 5.24 -1.62
N LEU A 43 -34.24 5.04 -2.40
CA LEU A 43 -34.16 4.83 -3.85
C LEU A 43 -33.67 6.08 -4.60
N GLU A 44 -34.12 7.27 -4.20
CA GLU A 44 -33.63 8.52 -4.77
C GLU A 44 -32.17 8.80 -4.38
N ALA A 45 -31.76 8.38 -3.18
CA ALA A 45 -30.39 8.53 -2.70
C ALA A 45 -29.41 7.45 -3.20
N ALA A 46 -29.89 6.26 -3.60
CA ALA A 46 -29.04 5.10 -3.90
C ALA A 46 -27.98 5.36 -4.99
N GLY A 47 -28.32 6.18 -6.00
CA GLY A 47 -27.41 6.63 -7.03
C GLY A 47 -26.94 5.51 -7.98
N GLY A 48 -25.64 5.53 -8.30
CA GLY A 48 -25.01 4.60 -9.23
C GLY A 48 -24.15 5.34 -10.26
N LYS A 49 -22.99 4.77 -10.61
CA LYS A 49 -22.01 5.43 -11.47
C LYS A 49 -21.32 4.45 -12.40
N ILE A 50 -21.11 4.87 -13.65
CA ILE A 50 -20.23 4.18 -14.60
C ILE A 50 -18.83 4.77 -14.54
N PHE A 51 -17.84 3.89 -14.58
CA PHE A 51 -16.46 4.24 -14.78
C PHE A 51 -15.97 3.59 -16.07
N THR A 52 -15.11 4.31 -16.79
CA THR A 52 -14.42 3.74 -17.95
C THR A 52 -12.98 3.50 -17.58
N TYR A 53 -12.38 2.46 -18.15
CA TYR A 53 -11.01 2.09 -17.86
C TYR A 53 -10.27 1.65 -19.13
N GLY A 54 -8.99 1.31 -18.99
CA GLY A 54 -8.18 0.75 -20.06
C GLY A 54 -8.01 1.69 -21.24
N SER A 55 -7.95 1.12 -22.45
CA SER A 55 -7.61 1.85 -23.68
C SER A 55 -8.56 3.01 -23.99
N TYR A 56 -9.85 2.86 -23.67
CA TYR A 56 -10.83 3.91 -23.87
C TYR A 56 -10.59 5.10 -22.94
N ARG A 57 -10.43 4.84 -21.63
CA ARG A 57 -10.14 5.88 -20.62
C ARG A 57 -8.78 6.54 -20.83
N LEU A 58 -7.78 5.77 -21.26
CA LEU A 58 -6.46 6.29 -21.66
C LEU A 58 -6.53 7.12 -22.96
N GLY A 59 -7.61 7.03 -23.75
CA GLY A 59 -7.74 7.73 -25.03
C GLY A 59 -6.94 7.09 -26.17
N VAL A 60 -6.60 5.80 -26.06
CA VAL A 60 -5.76 5.03 -27.01
C VAL A 60 -6.47 3.75 -27.48
N TYR A 61 -7.74 3.90 -27.89
CA TYR A 61 -8.62 2.79 -28.23
C TYR A 61 -8.31 2.15 -29.60
N GLY A 62 -8.60 0.86 -29.68
CA GLY A 62 -8.51 -0.06 -30.81
C GLY A 62 -9.15 -1.39 -30.39
N PRO A 63 -9.57 -2.27 -31.31
CA PRO A 63 -10.26 -3.52 -30.96
C PRO A 63 -9.36 -4.40 -30.09
N VAL A 64 -9.88 -4.89 -28.96
CA VAL A 64 -9.17 -5.80 -28.06
C VAL A 64 -10.10 -6.96 -27.73
N PRO A 65 -9.74 -8.20 -28.12
CA PRO A 65 -10.43 -9.39 -27.64
C PRO A 65 -9.94 -9.79 -26.25
N ASP A 66 -10.91 -10.20 -25.44
CA ASP A 66 -10.80 -11.07 -24.26
C ASP A 66 -10.32 -10.47 -22.93
N ALA A 67 -11.13 -10.71 -21.89
CA ALA A 67 -10.86 -10.38 -20.50
C ALA A 67 -11.47 -11.44 -19.56
N PHE A 68 -10.88 -11.57 -18.37
CA PHE A 68 -11.04 -12.68 -17.42
C PHE A 68 -11.97 -12.37 -16.23
N VAL A 69 -12.69 -11.25 -16.28
CA VAL A 69 -13.58 -10.74 -15.21
C VAL A 69 -15.03 -11.15 -15.55
N PRO A 70 -16.00 -11.19 -14.60
CA PRO A 70 -17.41 -11.30 -14.97
C PRO A 70 -17.79 -10.14 -15.89
N ILE A 71 -17.92 -10.43 -17.19
CA ILE A 71 -18.12 -9.43 -18.23
C ILE A 71 -19.43 -9.72 -18.93
N ILE A 72 -20.29 -8.71 -18.96
CA ILE A 72 -21.39 -8.67 -19.92
C ILE A 72 -20.83 -8.03 -21.19
N LYS A 73 -20.55 -8.86 -22.21
CA LYS A 73 -20.20 -8.39 -23.55
C LYS A 73 -21.50 -8.07 -24.30
N LEU A 74 -21.64 -6.85 -24.80
CA LEU A 74 -22.81 -6.45 -25.59
C LEU A 74 -22.42 -5.49 -26.72
N GLU A 75 -23.18 -5.52 -27.80
CA GLU A 75 -23.05 -4.54 -28.88
C GLU A 75 -24.19 -3.54 -28.78
N PHE A 76 -23.86 -2.27 -28.58
CA PHE A 76 -24.85 -1.20 -28.46
C PHE A 76 -24.55 -0.11 -29.48
N SER A 77 -25.50 0.16 -30.39
CA SER A 77 -25.33 1.13 -31.48
C SER A 77 -24.05 0.90 -32.31
N GLY A 78 -23.72 -0.37 -32.59
CA GLY A 78 -22.50 -0.75 -33.35
C GLY A 78 -21.20 -0.70 -32.54
N ILE A 79 -21.27 -0.50 -31.23
CA ILE A 79 -20.10 -0.41 -30.33
C ILE A 79 -20.09 -1.64 -29.43
N SER A 80 -19.00 -2.41 -29.46
CA SER A 80 -18.75 -3.49 -28.51
C SER A 80 -18.39 -2.90 -27.14
N LEU A 81 -19.15 -3.28 -26.13
CA LEU A 81 -19.00 -2.84 -24.75
C LEU A 81 -18.81 -4.06 -23.85
N ASP A 82 -17.79 -3.99 -23.02
CA ASP A 82 -17.51 -4.96 -21.97
C ASP A 82 -17.86 -4.31 -20.64
N LEU A 83 -18.95 -4.77 -20.01
CA LEU A 83 -19.39 -4.26 -18.72
C LEU A 83 -18.94 -5.19 -17.60
N ILE A 84 -18.19 -4.62 -16.67
CA ILE A 84 -17.82 -5.25 -15.39
C ILE A 84 -18.61 -4.61 -14.25
N PHE A 85 -18.85 -5.38 -13.19
CA PHE A 85 -19.57 -4.93 -12.01
C PHE A 85 -18.69 -5.00 -10.77
N ALA A 86 -18.80 -3.98 -9.92
CA ALA A 86 -18.25 -3.97 -8.56
C ALA A 86 -19.27 -3.27 -7.65
N ARG A 87 -19.52 -3.87 -6.49
CA ARG A 87 -20.33 -3.27 -5.44
C ARG A 87 -19.38 -2.64 -4.42
N LEU A 88 -19.69 -1.43 -3.98
CA LEU A 88 -19.00 -0.80 -2.85
C LEU A 88 -19.83 -0.97 -1.59
N ILE A 89 -19.16 -1.05 -0.44
CA ILE A 89 -19.80 -1.08 0.88
C ILE A 89 -20.14 0.37 1.28
N LEU A 90 -21.07 0.97 0.54
CA LEU A 90 -21.58 2.32 0.77
C LEU A 90 -23.11 2.30 0.70
N PRO A 91 -23.80 3.12 1.53
CA PRO A 91 -25.26 3.19 1.51
C PRO A 91 -25.81 3.87 0.24
N SER A 92 -24.99 4.68 -0.43
CA SER A 92 -25.30 5.35 -1.70
C SER A 92 -24.04 5.55 -2.53
N ILE A 93 -24.19 5.63 -3.85
CA ILE A 93 -23.10 5.86 -4.80
C ILE A 93 -23.28 7.22 -5.48
N PRO A 94 -22.57 8.28 -5.04
CA PRO A 94 -22.74 9.60 -5.58
C PRO A 94 -22.06 9.77 -6.94
N LEU A 95 -22.59 10.67 -7.79
CA LEU A 95 -22.07 10.89 -9.15
C LEU A 95 -20.65 11.48 -9.18
N ASN A 96 -20.23 12.17 -8.12
CA ASN A 96 -18.89 12.71 -7.96
C ASN A 96 -17.90 11.72 -7.31
N LEU A 97 -18.31 10.48 -7.00
CA LEU A 97 -17.44 9.47 -6.40
C LEU A 97 -16.16 9.29 -7.25
N ASP A 98 -15.00 9.42 -6.64
CA ASP A 98 -13.74 8.93 -7.20
C ASP A 98 -13.40 7.56 -6.60
N LEU A 99 -12.56 6.80 -7.29
CA LEU A 99 -12.12 5.49 -6.81
C LEU A 99 -10.71 5.54 -6.23
N LYS A 100 -10.16 6.71 -5.86
CA LYS A 100 -8.77 6.83 -5.40
C LYS A 100 -8.60 6.30 -3.99
N ASN A 101 -9.58 6.55 -3.12
CA ASN A 101 -9.54 6.13 -1.73
C ASN A 101 -9.45 4.60 -1.59
N ASN A 102 -8.37 4.12 -0.97
CA ASN A 102 -8.14 2.69 -0.71
C ASN A 102 -9.16 2.09 0.27
N GLY A 103 -9.80 2.91 1.10
CA GLY A 103 -10.85 2.48 2.02
C GLY A 103 -12.04 1.81 1.32
N TYR A 104 -12.29 2.12 0.05
CA TYR A 104 -13.33 1.47 -0.75
C TYR A 104 -13.04 0.01 -1.09
N LEU A 105 -11.79 -0.46 -0.92
CA LEU A 105 -11.40 -1.84 -1.16
C LEU A 105 -11.65 -2.75 0.05
N ARG A 106 -11.90 -2.16 1.24
CA ARG A 106 -12.11 -2.94 2.47
C ARG A 106 -13.39 -3.76 2.38
N GLY A 107 -13.28 -5.05 2.70
CA GLY A 107 -14.41 -5.98 2.73
C GLY A 107 -14.95 -6.41 1.36
N LEU A 108 -14.26 -6.07 0.26
CA LEU A 108 -14.59 -6.54 -1.08
C LEU A 108 -13.94 -7.90 -1.35
N ASP A 109 -14.59 -8.71 -2.18
CA ASP A 109 -14.00 -9.96 -2.65
C ASP A 109 -12.95 -9.73 -3.76
N ASP A 110 -12.13 -10.75 -4.06
CA ASP A 110 -11.07 -10.65 -5.08
C ASP A 110 -11.58 -10.32 -6.49
N LYS A 111 -12.84 -10.62 -6.80
CA LYS A 111 -13.44 -10.31 -8.11
C LYS A 111 -13.84 -8.85 -8.16
N GLU A 112 -14.47 -8.34 -7.11
CA GLU A 112 -14.83 -6.93 -6.91
C GLU A 112 -13.58 -6.03 -6.91
N VAL A 113 -12.52 -6.43 -6.19
CA VAL A 113 -11.23 -5.72 -6.18
C VAL A 113 -10.62 -5.67 -7.59
N ARG A 114 -10.61 -6.79 -8.32
CA ARG A 114 -10.13 -6.84 -9.71
C ARG A 114 -10.94 -5.94 -10.64
N SER A 115 -12.26 -5.89 -10.48
CA SER A 115 -13.14 -5.00 -11.26
C SER A 115 -12.82 -3.51 -11.03
N LEU A 116 -12.52 -3.11 -9.80
CA LEU A 116 -12.17 -1.71 -9.48
C LEU A 116 -10.77 -1.33 -9.94
N ASN A 117 -9.81 -2.26 -9.87
CA ASN A 117 -8.41 -2.01 -10.19
C ASN A 117 -8.20 -1.53 -11.63
N GLY A 118 -9.00 -1.99 -12.60
CA GLY A 118 -8.89 -1.52 -13.99
C GLY A 118 -9.00 0.01 -14.10
N THR A 119 -10.01 0.58 -13.43
CA THR A 119 -10.20 2.05 -13.40
C THR A 119 -9.11 2.74 -12.61
N ARG A 120 -8.81 2.23 -11.40
CA ARG A 120 -7.82 2.83 -10.49
C ARG A 120 -6.43 2.92 -11.11
N VAL A 121 -5.94 1.82 -11.70
CA VAL A 121 -4.64 1.78 -12.39
C VAL A 121 -4.61 2.78 -13.54
N THR A 122 -5.70 2.87 -14.30
CA THR A 122 -5.76 3.79 -15.44
C THR A 122 -5.67 5.25 -14.99
N ASP A 123 -6.41 5.62 -13.95
CA ASP A 123 -6.39 6.98 -13.42
C ASP A 123 -5.02 7.32 -12.80
N GLN A 124 -4.41 6.39 -12.06
CA GLN A 124 -3.05 6.56 -11.53
C GLN A 124 -2.00 6.77 -12.63
N ILE A 125 -2.06 6.01 -13.73
CA ILE A 125 -1.14 6.21 -14.88
C ILE A 125 -1.28 7.63 -15.43
N LEU A 126 -2.50 8.15 -15.56
CA LEU A 126 -2.73 9.50 -16.10
C LEU A 126 -2.26 10.62 -15.16
N GLU A 127 -2.28 10.38 -13.85
CA GLU A 127 -1.79 11.30 -12.82
C GLU A 127 -0.26 11.31 -12.73
N LEU A 128 0.35 10.16 -12.95
CA LEU A 128 1.79 9.96 -12.87
C LEU A 128 2.58 10.45 -14.09
N VAL A 129 1.90 10.87 -15.16
CA VAL A 129 2.54 11.32 -16.40
C VAL A 129 2.33 12.82 -16.62
N ALA A 130 3.42 13.58 -16.62
CA ALA A 130 3.41 15.05 -16.74
C ALA A 130 2.73 15.56 -18.03
N GLN A 131 3.00 14.90 -19.17
CA GLN A 131 2.46 15.28 -20.48
C GLN A 131 1.56 14.19 -21.06
N GLN A 132 0.28 14.19 -20.67
CA GLN A 132 -0.69 13.19 -21.10
C GLN A 132 -0.86 13.12 -22.63
N LYS A 133 -0.73 14.23 -23.35
CA LYS A 133 -0.85 14.24 -24.83
C LYS A 133 0.29 13.44 -25.49
N THR A 134 1.52 13.68 -25.05
CA THR A 134 2.72 12.97 -25.52
C THR A 134 2.61 11.48 -25.19
N PHE A 135 2.20 11.16 -23.96
CA PHE A 135 1.96 9.79 -23.54
C PHE A 135 0.94 9.06 -24.41
N ARG A 136 -0.21 9.68 -24.71
CA ARG A 136 -1.24 9.07 -25.58
C ARG A 136 -0.72 8.78 -26.98
N LEU A 137 0.06 9.70 -27.56
CA LEU A 137 0.66 9.51 -28.88
C LEU A 137 1.69 8.38 -28.87
N ALA A 138 2.61 8.38 -27.90
CA ALA A 138 3.60 7.34 -27.73
C ALA A 138 2.96 5.97 -27.51
N LEU A 139 1.94 5.90 -26.65
CA LEU A 139 1.24 4.65 -26.37
C LEU A 139 0.47 4.13 -27.58
N ARG A 140 -0.15 5.00 -28.41
CA ARG A 140 -0.75 4.58 -29.69
C ARG A 140 0.29 3.98 -30.64
N ALA A 141 1.45 4.62 -30.76
CA ALA A 141 2.55 4.13 -31.60
C ALA A 141 3.08 2.77 -31.12
N ILE A 142 3.34 2.62 -29.82
CA ILE A 142 3.83 1.38 -29.22
C ILE A 142 2.81 0.26 -29.34
N LYS A 143 1.52 0.53 -29.12
CA LYS A 143 0.46 -0.48 -29.30
C LYS A 143 0.40 -0.98 -30.75
N LEU A 144 0.44 -0.06 -31.71
CA LEU A 144 0.47 -0.42 -33.13
C LEU A 144 1.73 -1.25 -33.47
N TRP A 145 2.90 -0.82 -32.99
CA TRP A 145 4.15 -1.54 -33.18
C TRP A 145 4.10 -2.94 -32.57
N ALA A 146 3.69 -3.10 -31.31
CA ALA A 146 3.62 -4.38 -30.62
C ALA A 146 2.66 -5.35 -31.32
N GLN A 147 1.51 -4.85 -31.80
CA GLN A 147 0.56 -5.63 -32.61
C GLN A 147 1.19 -6.08 -33.94
N ARG A 148 1.88 -5.19 -34.66
CA ARG A 148 2.55 -5.53 -35.93
C ARG A 148 3.74 -6.46 -35.76
N ARG A 149 4.37 -6.47 -34.58
CA ARG A 149 5.46 -7.37 -34.20
C ARG A 149 4.97 -8.67 -33.56
N ALA A 150 3.65 -8.86 -33.44
CA ALA A 150 3.03 -10.03 -32.81
C ALA A 150 3.46 -10.28 -31.34
N ILE A 151 3.79 -9.21 -30.60
CA ILE A 151 4.19 -9.24 -29.17
C ILE A 151 3.16 -8.51 -28.30
N TYR A 152 1.89 -8.57 -28.67
CA TYR A 152 0.77 -7.96 -27.95
C TYR A 152 -0.28 -9.02 -27.65
N SER A 153 -0.16 -9.72 -26.51
CA SER A 153 -1.19 -10.63 -25.99
C SER A 153 -0.78 -11.21 -24.64
N ASN A 154 -1.55 -10.88 -23.59
CA ASN A 154 -1.33 -11.42 -22.24
C ASN A 154 -1.56 -12.93 -22.16
N ILE A 155 -2.48 -13.46 -22.99
CA ILE A 155 -2.85 -14.87 -22.98
C ILE A 155 -1.70 -15.76 -23.45
N VAL A 156 -0.84 -15.25 -24.34
CA VAL A 156 0.33 -16.00 -24.86
C VAL A 156 1.66 -15.54 -24.24
N GLY A 157 1.60 -14.89 -23.07
CA GLY A 157 2.80 -14.51 -22.30
C GLY A 157 3.48 -13.20 -22.72
N PHE A 158 2.91 -12.43 -23.66
CA PHE A 158 3.41 -11.10 -24.04
C PHE A 158 2.69 -9.97 -23.31
N PRO A 159 3.30 -8.78 -23.17
CA PRO A 159 2.65 -7.66 -22.47
C PRO A 159 1.30 -7.28 -23.11
N GLY A 160 0.27 -7.17 -22.26
CA GLY A 160 -1.05 -6.67 -22.64
C GLY A 160 -1.15 -5.14 -22.65
N GLY A 161 -2.36 -4.61 -22.85
CA GLY A 161 -2.58 -3.17 -23.00
C GLY A 161 -2.15 -2.32 -21.80
N VAL A 162 -2.36 -2.81 -20.57
CA VAL A 162 -1.95 -2.11 -19.33
C VAL A 162 -0.44 -2.16 -19.14
N ALA A 163 0.19 -3.32 -19.39
CA ALA A 163 1.64 -3.46 -19.28
C ALA A 163 2.37 -2.51 -20.24
N TRP A 164 1.96 -2.43 -21.51
CA TRP A 164 2.48 -1.43 -22.44
C TRP A 164 2.22 0.01 -22.00
N ALA A 165 1.06 0.29 -21.40
CA ALA A 165 0.77 1.61 -20.86
C ALA A 165 1.72 1.99 -19.71
N MET A 166 2.01 1.06 -18.80
CA MET A 166 2.97 1.29 -17.70
C MET A 166 4.39 1.52 -18.22
N LEU A 167 4.84 0.74 -19.19
CA LEU A 167 6.16 0.92 -19.81
C LEU A 167 6.30 2.30 -20.46
N VAL A 168 5.31 2.71 -21.25
CA VAL A 168 5.32 4.02 -21.90
C VAL A 168 5.21 5.15 -20.87
N ALA A 169 4.38 4.99 -19.83
CA ALA A 169 4.25 5.96 -18.75
C ALA A 169 5.60 6.17 -18.05
N ARG A 170 6.33 5.09 -17.76
CA ARG A 170 7.66 5.17 -17.16
C ARG A 170 8.63 5.92 -18.06
N VAL A 171 8.65 5.63 -19.37
CA VAL A 171 9.48 6.39 -20.32
C VAL A 171 9.11 7.88 -20.32
N CYS A 172 7.81 8.22 -20.28
CA CYS A 172 7.37 9.61 -20.22
C CYS A 172 7.80 10.32 -18.92
N GLN A 173 7.87 9.63 -17.79
CA GLN A 173 8.40 10.19 -16.54
C GLN A 173 9.89 10.49 -16.61
N LEU A 174 10.64 9.61 -17.29
CA LEU A 174 12.10 9.77 -17.44
C LEU A 174 12.46 10.81 -18.51
N GLY A 175 11.53 11.13 -19.42
CA GLY A 175 11.71 12.11 -20.49
C GLY A 175 12.25 13.45 -19.98
N ASP A 176 11.67 13.99 -18.90
CA ASP A 176 12.12 15.28 -18.33
C ASP A 176 13.55 15.23 -17.80
N ILE A 177 13.96 14.12 -17.18
CA ILE A 177 15.32 13.93 -16.68
C ILE A 177 16.28 13.81 -17.86
N VAL A 178 15.92 13.01 -18.87
CA VAL A 178 16.72 12.79 -20.07
C VAL A 178 16.86 14.08 -20.89
N GLU A 179 15.80 14.87 -21.04
CA GLU A 179 15.85 16.19 -21.68
C GLU A 179 16.78 17.14 -20.93
N LYS A 180 16.73 17.17 -19.59
CA LYS A 180 17.66 17.95 -18.76
C LYS A 180 19.10 17.46 -18.89
N ILE A 181 19.33 16.16 -19.07
CA ILE A 181 20.66 15.60 -19.35
C ILE A 181 21.16 16.10 -20.70
N PHE A 182 20.34 16.02 -21.75
CA PHE A 182 20.69 16.52 -23.08
C PHE A 182 20.88 18.04 -23.10
N ALA A 183 20.13 18.78 -22.29
CA ALA A 183 20.29 20.22 -22.06
C ALA A 183 21.50 20.58 -21.17
N LYS A 184 22.30 19.59 -20.74
CA LYS A 184 23.46 19.73 -19.83
C LYS A 184 23.10 20.35 -18.47
N GLN A 185 21.85 20.22 -18.04
CA GLN A 185 21.37 20.66 -16.73
C GLN A 185 21.49 19.55 -15.67
N LEU A 186 21.44 18.29 -16.10
CA LEU A 186 21.64 17.10 -15.28
C LEU A 186 22.69 16.19 -15.95
N THR A 187 23.11 15.16 -15.22
CA THR A 187 24.02 14.11 -15.64
C THR A 187 23.29 12.76 -15.69
N TRP A 188 23.87 11.78 -16.38
CA TRP A 188 23.33 10.42 -16.39
C TRP A 188 23.26 9.80 -14.99
N ASN A 189 24.11 10.23 -14.05
CA ASN A 189 24.04 9.77 -12.66
C ASN A 189 22.73 10.19 -11.99
N ASP A 190 22.17 11.35 -12.35
CA ASP A 190 20.91 11.84 -11.78
C ASP A 190 19.72 10.94 -12.16
N LEU A 191 19.76 10.33 -13.35
CA LEU A 191 18.76 9.35 -13.79
C LEU A 191 18.77 8.07 -12.95
N PHE A 192 19.96 7.68 -12.47
CA PHE A 192 20.18 6.49 -11.67
C PHE A 192 20.24 6.78 -10.17
N THR A 193 19.81 7.97 -9.74
CA THR A 193 19.72 8.31 -8.32
C THR A 193 18.85 7.29 -7.60
N ARG A 194 19.40 6.73 -6.53
CA ARG A 194 18.70 5.74 -5.70
C ARG A 194 17.46 6.34 -5.06
N HIS A 195 16.47 5.50 -4.76
CA HIS A 195 15.27 5.92 -4.03
C HIS A 195 15.61 6.47 -2.64
N THR A 196 14.77 7.33 -2.10
CA THR A 196 14.91 7.85 -0.73
C THR A 196 14.06 7.11 0.30
N PHE A 197 13.69 5.86 0.00
CA PHE A 197 12.73 5.05 0.77
C PHE A 197 13.04 5.06 2.26
N PHE A 198 14.23 4.63 2.68
CA PHE A 198 14.63 4.53 4.09
C PHE A 198 15.08 5.87 4.71
N SER A 199 15.47 6.85 3.89
CA SER A 199 16.14 8.07 4.35
C SER A 199 15.18 9.25 4.53
N ARG A 200 14.18 9.41 3.66
CA ARG A 200 13.33 10.61 3.65
C ARG A 200 11.85 10.33 3.43
N ASP A 201 11.51 9.25 2.73
CA ASP A 201 10.14 9.08 2.21
C ASP A 201 9.14 8.75 3.32
N TYR A 202 9.54 7.94 4.31
CA TYR A 202 8.65 7.53 5.41
C TYR A 202 9.24 7.78 6.80
N LYS A 203 8.35 8.13 7.74
CA LYS A 203 8.71 8.33 9.16
C LYS A 203 8.57 7.05 9.99
N TYR A 204 7.68 6.17 9.54
CA TYR A 204 7.27 4.94 10.22
C TYR A 204 7.35 3.80 9.21
N TYR A 205 7.77 2.63 9.68
CA TYR A 205 7.85 1.42 8.87
C TYR A 205 7.28 0.25 9.64
N LEU A 206 6.64 -0.65 8.91
CA LEU A 206 6.38 -2.01 9.37
C LEU A 206 7.58 -2.85 8.99
N GLN A 207 8.19 -3.50 9.97
CA GLN A 207 9.28 -4.45 9.79
C GLN A 207 8.72 -5.85 9.92
N ILE A 208 8.88 -6.66 8.87
CA ILE A 208 8.40 -8.04 8.82
C ILE A 208 9.63 -8.93 8.77
N THR A 209 9.86 -9.71 9.83
CA THR A 209 11.06 -10.54 9.98
C THR A 209 10.66 -12.00 9.87
N ALA A 210 10.96 -12.62 8.73
CA ALA A 210 10.96 -14.07 8.60
C ALA A 210 12.26 -14.59 9.22
N SER A 211 12.18 -15.66 10.01
CA SER A 211 13.38 -16.28 10.58
C SER A 211 13.33 -17.80 10.52
N SER A 212 14.50 -18.41 10.37
CA SER A 212 14.67 -19.85 10.28
C SER A 212 15.96 -20.33 10.97
N LYS A 213 15.97 -21.59 11.43
CA LYS A 213 17.17 -22.20 12.06
C LYS A 213 18.22 -22.73 11.07
N THR A 214 17.84 -22.93 9.81
CA THR A 214 18.75 -23.39 8.75
C THR A 214 18.64 -22.47 7.54
N LYS A 215 19.72 -22.40 6.75
CA LYS A 215 19.76 -21.55 5.56
C LYS A 215 18.74 -22.02 4.51
N GLU A 216 18.64 -23.33 4.33
CA GLU A 216 17.74 -23.93 3.35
C GLU A 216 16.26 -23.68 3.71
N ALA A 217 15.93 -23.69 5.00
CA ALA A 217 14.60 -23.32 5.47
C ALA A 217 14.33 -21.83 5.27
N ASP A 218 15.32 -20.97 5.55
CA ASP A 218 15.21 -19.52 5.35
C ASP A 218 14.93 -19.19 3.89
N SER A 219 15.66 -19.77 2.92
CA SER A 219 15.45 -19.48 1.50
C SER A 219 14.00 -19.76 1.08
N VAL A 220 13.44 -20.91 1.45
CA VAL A 220 12.04 -21.26 1.09
C VAL A 220 11.03 -20.43 1.88
N TRP A 221 11.24 -20.26 3.18
CA TRP A 221 10.31 -19.55 4.07
C TRP A 221 10.24 -18.06 3.76
N SER A 222 11.39 -17.40 3.62
CA SER A 222 11.47 -15.99 3.25
C SER A 222 10.83 -15.72 1.90
N GLY A 223 11.04 -16.59 0.90
CA GLY A 223 10.41 -16.48 -0.42
C GLY A 223 8.90 -16.64 -0.36
N LEU A 224 8.38 -17.58 0.45
CA LEU A 224 6.93 -17.69 0.69
C LEU A 224 6.39 -16.39 1.31
N VAL A 225 7.03 -15.86 2.36
CA VAL A 225 6.62 -14.60 3.00
C VAL A 225 6.62 -13.46 1.97
N GLU A 226 7.65 -13.38 1.11
CA GLU A 226 7.72 -12.40 0.02
C GLU A 226 6.57 -12.52 -0.97
N SER A 227 6.18 -13.76 -1.35
CA SER A 227 5.06 -14.02 -2.25
C SER A 227 3.74 -13.41 -1.73
N LYS A 228 3.58 -13.31 -0.40
CA LYS A 228 2.42 -12.69 0.25
C LYS A 228 2.53 -11.17 0.38
N LEU A 229 3.77 -10.64 0.39
CA LEU A 229 4.05 -9.21 0.44
C LEU A 229 4.07 -8.51 -0.92
N ARG A 230 4.04 -9.28 -2.02
CA ARG A 230 4.06 -8.81 -3.42
C ARG A 230 5.37 -8.10 -3.81
N HIS A 231 6.45 -8.87 -3.93
CA HIS A 231 7.74 -8.44 -4.52
C HIS A 231 8.42 -7.30 -3.76
N LEU A 232 8.48 -7.40 -2.43
CA LEU A 232 9.35 -6.53 -1.62
C LEU A 232 10.74 -7.16 -1.52
N VAL A 233 11.78 -6.34 -1.67
CA VAL A 233 13.15 -6.81 -1.48
C VAL A 233 13.42 -7.01 0.01
N GLY A 234 13.86 -8.21 0.37
CA GLY A 234 14.24 -8.57 1.73
C GLY A 234 15.72 -8.31 2.01
N VAL A 235 16.07 -8.04 3.27
CA VAL A 235 17.44 -7.95 3.77
C VAL A 235 17.76 -9.21 4.59
N GLU A 236 18.71 -10.01 4.10
CA GLU A 236 19.13 -11.28 4.69
C GLU A 236 20.27 -11.10 5.68
N ARG A 237 20.17 -11.76 6.84
CA ARG A 237 21.17 -11.72 7.92
C ARG A 237 21.35 -13.07 8.58
N ILE A 238 22.54 -13.27 9.15
CA ILE A 238 22.89 -14.44 9.95
C ILE A 238 23.24 -13.96 11.36
N HIS A 239 22.62 -14.57 12.37
CA HIS A 239 22.82 -14.24 13.78
C HIS A 239 23.33 -15.45 14.55
N VAL A 240 24.16 -15.18 15.56
CA VAL A 240 24.64 -16.20 16.51
C VAL A 240 24.24 -15.78 17.91
N VAL A 241 23.37 -16.59 18.54
CA VAL A 241 22.77 -16.31 19.85
C VAL A 241 23.25 -17.30 20.92
N LYS A 242 23.26 -16.88 22.19
CA LYS A 242 23.71 -17.71 23.31
C LYS A 242 22.56 -18.42 24.02
N ASP A 243 21.41 -17.77 24.08
CA ASP A 243 20.23 -18.23 24.81
C ASP A 243 18.92 -17.88 24.06
N ASP A 244 17.81 -18.42 24.57
CA ASP A 244 16.49 -18.23 23.96
C ASP A 244 15.99 -16.78 24.05
N ALA A 245 16.48 -15.98 25.00
CA ALA A 245 16.10 -14.58 25.13
C ALA A 245 16.77 -13.70 24.06
N GLU A 246 18.01 -14.01 23.68
CA GLU A 246 18.68 -13.43 22.52
C GLU A 246 18.02 -13.90 21.22
N ALA A 247 17.64 -15.17 21.11
CA ALA A 247 16.91 -15.72 19.97
C ALA A 247 15.59 -14.98 19.74
N GLU A 248 14.82 -14.75 20.80
CA GLU A 248 13.54 -14.04 20.74
C GLU A 248 13.71 -12.58 20.32
N GLN A 249 14.79 -11.93 20.73
CA GLN A 249 15.11 -10.58 20.26
C GLN A 249 15.44 -10.56 18.76
N VAL A 250 16.20 -11.53 18.25
CA VAL A 250 16.51 -11.66 16.82
C VAL A 250 15.25 -11.90 16.01
N LYS A 251 14.39 -12.82 16.45
CA LYS A 251 13.09 -13.09 15.82
C LYS A 251 12.23 -11.85 15.74
N ASN A 252 12.24 -11.02 16.79
CA ASN A 252 11.57 -9.72 16.83
C ASN A 252 12.34 -8.59 16.11
N GLY A 253 13.35 -8.92 15.30
CA GLY A 253 14.00 -8.00 14.38
C GLY A 253 15.25 -7.28 14.90
N SER A 254 15.83 -7.73 16.03
CA SER A 254 17.08 -7.18 16.56
C SER A 254 18.28 -7.56 15.69
N THR A 255 19.09 -6.58 15.29
CA THR A 255 20.33 -6.79 14.54
C THR A 255 21.59 -6.89 15.42
N LYS A 256 21.44 -6.82 16.75
CA LYS A 256 22.57 -6.80 17.70
C LYS A 256 23.43 -8.07 17.69
N TYR A 257 22.87 -9.18 17.24
CA TYR A 257 23.47 -10.51 17.32
C TYR A 257 23.96 -11.00 15.95
N GLN A 258 24.05 -10.10 14.97
CA GLN A 258 24.55 -10.42 13.64
C GLN A 258 25.99 -10.93 13.72
N ALA A 259 26.26 -12.03 13.03
CA ALA A 259 27.57 -12.68 13.03
C ALA A 259 28.65 -11.74 12.46
N GLN A 260 29.76 -11.59 13.18
CA GLN A 260 30.86 -10.74 12.72
C GLN A 260 31.53 -11.37 11.49
N GLY A 261 31.67 -10.59 10.42
CA GLY A 261 32.32 -11.03 9.18
C GLY A 261 31.39 -11.72 8.16
N THR A 262 30.09 -11.82 8.42
CA THR A 262 29.11 -12.17 7.39
C THR A 262 28.64 -10.92 6.65
N LYS A 263 28.48 -11.03 5.33
CA LYS A 263 27.96 -9.94 4.50
C LYS A 263 26.42 -9.92 4.65
N THR A 264 25.85 -8.75 4.94
CA THR A 264 24.40 -8.53 4.76
C THR A 264 24.13 -8.47 3.26
N GLU A 265 23.17 -9.24 2.78
CA GLU A 265 22.81 -9.28 1.36
C GLU A 265 21.31 -9.03 1.20
N THR A 266 20.89 -8.55 0.03
CA THR A 266 19.48 -8.44 -0.31
C THR A 266 19.05 -9.65 -1.15
N THR A 267 17.77 -10.00 -1.12
CA THR A 267 17.23 -11.13 -1.90
C THR A 267 17.52 -11.00 -3.41
N ASP A 268 17.56 -9.76 -3.93
CA ASP A 268 17.97 -9.45 -5.31
C ASP A 268 19.45 -9.74 -5.64
N GLU A 269 20.35 -9.63 -4.65
CA GLU A 269 21.79 -9.84 -4.81
C GLU A 269 22.13 -11.33 -4.76
N THR A 270 21.49 -12.08 -3.86
CA THR A 270 21.78 -13.50 -3.62
C THR A 270 21.26 -14.39 -4.74
N LYS A 271 20.13 -14.02 -5.36
CA LYS A 271 19.48 -14.79 -6.45
C LYS A 271 19.35 -16.28 -6.12
N ASP A 272 19.02 -16.58 -4.87
CA ASP A 272 18.84 -17.97 -4.42
C ASP A 272 17.68 -18.61 -5.22
N PRO A 273 17.90 -19.72 -5.94
CA PRO A 273 16.88 -20.35 -6.76
C PRO A 273 15.67 -20.85 -5.95
N ALA A 274 15.88 -21.32 -4.72
CA ALA A 274 14.81 -21.80 -3.85
C ALA A 274 13.96 -20.63 -3.34
N HIS A 275 14.60 -19.53 -2.95
CA HIS A 275 13.91 -18.29 -2.60
C HIS A 275 13.09 -17.74 -3.77
N THR A 276 13.72 -17.61 -4.95
CA THR A 276 13.06 -17.08 -6.15
C THR A 276 11.86 -17.93 -6.55
N ALA A 277 12.01 -19.25 -6.57
CA ALA A 277 10.91 -20.17 -6.88
C ALA A 277 9.75 -20.04 -5.88
N ALA A 278 10.05 -19.92 -4.58
CA ALA A 278 9.03 -19.74 -3.55
C ALA A 278 8.31 -18.38 -3.67
N ALA A 279 9.04 -17.31 -3.96
CA ALA A 279 8.48 -15.96 -4.16
C ALA A 279 7.55 -15.87 -5.39
N GLU A 280 7.90 -16.52 -6.49
CA GLU A 280 7.12 -16.49 -7.74
C GLU A 280 5.91 -17.42 -7.72
N THR A 281 6.07 -18.63 -7.18
CA THR A 281 5.03 -19.68 -7.25
C THR A 281 4.15 -19.76 -6.01
N GLY A 282 4.48 -19.02 -4.95
CA GLY A 282 3.80 -19.11 -3.66
C GLY A 282 4.00 -20.47 -2.97
N ALA A 283 5.00 -21.24 -3.41
CA ALA A 283 5.45 -22.49 -2.80
C ALA A 283 4.31 -23.52 -2.53
N GLU A 284 3.40 -23.72 -3.49
CA GLU A 284 2.29 -24.69 -3.34
C GLU A 284 2.79 -26.14 -3.11
N ASP A 285 3.95 -26.50 -3.66
CA ASP A 285 4.58 -27.83 -3.56
C ASP A 285 5.99 -27.83 -2.91
N ALA A 286 6.51 -26.67 -2.47
CA ALA A 286 7.84 -26.62 -1.87
C ALA A 286 7.82 -27.20 -0.45
N GLN A 287 8.73 -28.10 -0.13
CA GLN A 287 8.95 -28.56 1.25
C GLN A 287 10.18 -27.88 1.82
N VAL A 288 10.07 -27.40 3.07
CA VAL A 288 11.24 -27.02 3.86
C VAL A 288 12.04 -28.30 4.12
N PRO A 289 13.31 -28.38 3.69
CA PRO A 289 14.13 -29.57 3.91
C PRO A 289 14.20 -29.91 5.40
N ASP A 290 14.03 -31.20 5.73
CA ASP A 290 14.07 -31.68 7.11
C ASP A 290 15.48 -31.47 7.68
N PRO A 291 15.66 -30.78 8.82
CA PRO A 291 16.97 -30.45 9.38
C PRO A 291 17.85 -31.66 9.71
N ALA A 292 17.29 -32.89 9.67
CA ALA A 292 17.97 -34.12 10.02
C ALA A 292 18.94 -34.67 8.94
N THR A 293 19.04 -34.06 7.75
CA THR A 293 19.82 -34.66 6.65
C THR A 293 21.27 -34.17 6.51
N ASN A 294 21.69 -33.07 7.15
CA ASN A 294 23.08 -32.61 7.07
C ASN A 294 23.57 -31.95 8.37
N GLY A 295 24.25 -32.72 9.22
CA GLY A 295 25.05 -32.18 10.32
C GLY A 295 24.24 -31.62 11.50
N ALA A 296 24.88 -31.49 12.65
CA ALA A 296 24.24 -30.97 13.86
C ALA A 296 23.63 -29.58 13.58
N VAL A 297 22.30 -29.45 13.75
CA VAL A 297 21.65 -28.15 13.86
C VAL A 297 22.32 -27.41 15.00
N ASP A 298 23.23 -26.49 14.68
CA ASP A 298 23.83 -25.64 15.67
C ASP A 298 22.71 -24.72 16.16
N SER A 299 22.12 -25.07 17.31
CA SER A 299 20.85 -24.52 17.83
C SER A 299 20.89 -23.01 18.11
N ARG A 300 22.01 -22.37 17.79
CA ARG A 300 22.40 -21.00 18.10
C ARG A 300 22.50 -20.12 16.86
N THR A 301 22.41 -20.68 15.65
CA THR A 301 22.40 -19.88 14.43
C THR A 301 20.97 -19.60 14.02
N ILE A 302 20.66 -18.33 13.73
CA ILE A 302 19.35 -17.89 13.24
C ILE A 302 19.58 -17.12 11.95
N TYR A 303 18.89 -17.52 10.90
CA TYR A 303 18.80 -16.82 9.64
C TYR A 303 17.56 -15.94 9.68
N THR A 304 17.68 -14.70 9.22
CA THR A 304 16.55 -13.78 9.16
C THR A 304 16.51 -13.07 7.83
N THR A 305 15.34 -13.01 7.21
CA THR A 305 15.05 -12.13 6.09
C THR A 305 14.03 -11.08 6.52
N THR A 306 14.40 -9.80 6.41
CA THR A 306 13.59 -8.68 6.88
C THR A 306 13.07 -7.82 5.73
N TYR A 307 11.76 -7.62 5.68
CA TYR A 307 11.07 -6.74 4.73
C TYR A 307 10.57 -5.47 5.41
N TYR A 308 10.49 -4.37 4.66
CA TYR A 308 10.04 -3.07 5.17
C TYR A 308 8.89 -2.51 4.35
N ILE A 309 7.84 -2.05 5.04
CA ILE A 309 6.71 -1.31 4.44
C ILE A 309 6.71 0.10 5.01
N GLY A 310 6.87 1.11 4.15
CA GLY A 310 6.77 2.51 4.53
C GLY A 310 5.33 2.91 4.85
N LEU A 311 5.12 3.59 5.98
CA LEU A 311 3.80 3.98 6.46
C LEU A 311 3.66 5.51 6.52
N GLU A 312 2.60 6.01 5.89
CA GLU A 312 2.16 7.41 6.01
C GLU A 312 0.91 7.48 6.89
N LEU A 313 1.01 8.22 8.00
CA LEU A 313 -0.08 8.37 8.97
C LEU A 313 -0.82 9.67 8.72
N GLU A 314 -2.01 9.57 8.13
CA GLU A 314 -2.95 10.67 8.05
C GLU A 314 -3.79 10.74 9.35
N PRO A 315 -3.94 11.93 9.96
CA PRO A 315 -4.81 12.08 11.13
C PRO A 315 -6.28 11.90 10.71
N LEU A 316 -7.03 11.11 11.47
CA LEU A 316 -8.46 10.86 11.24
C LEU A 316 -9.30 12.15 11.28
N GLU A 317 -8.89 13.11 12.13
CA GLU A 317 -9.48 14.44 12.21
C GLU A 317 -8.40 15.50 12.46
N PRO A 318 -8.60 16.77 12.04
CA PRO A 318 -7.69 17.86 12.33
C PRO A 318 -7.49 18.04 13.85
N GLY A 319 -6.33 17.64 14.37
CA GLY A 319 -5.99 17.71 15.79
C GLY A 319 -6.05 16.39 16.55
N ALA A 320 -6.54 15.31 15.92
CA ALA A 320 -6.49 13.97 16.50
C ALA A 320 -5.07 13.40 16.49
N SER A 321 -4.77 12.56 17.50
CA SER A 321 -3.52 11.80 17.56
C SER A 321 -3.41 10.86 16.37
N ARG A 322 -2.23 10.82 15.75
CA ARG A 322 -1.90 9.84 14.71
C ARG A 322 -1.64 8.49 15.39
N SER A 323 -2.66 7.65 15.48
CA SER A 323 -2.53 6.26 15.95
C SER A 323 -2.78 5.32 14.78
N LEU A 324 -1.94 4.29 14.65
CA LEU A 324 -2.10 3.24 13.67
C LEU A 324 -2.48 1.96 14.40
N ASP A 325 -3.66 1.42 14.09
CA ASP A 325 -4.16 0.16 14.62
C ASP A 325 -3.94 -0.92 13.55
N ILE A 326 -2.79 -1.58 13.61
CA ILE A 326 -2.36 -2.69 12.73
C ILE A 326 -2.54 -4.10 13.33
N PRO A 327 -2.65 -4.34 14.66
CA PRO A 327 -2.62 -5.69 15.22
C PRO A 327 -3.52 -6.70 14.49
N THR A 328 -4.77 -6.34 14.18
CA THR A 328 -5.69 -7.25 13.47
C THR A 328 -5.19 -7.63 12.07
N ASP A 329 -4.66 -6.66 11.30
CA ASP A 329 -4.15 -6.93 9.96
C ASP A 329 -2.82 -7.73 10.02
N ALA A 330 -2.01 -7.47 11.05
CA ALA A 330 -0.78 -8.22 11.32
C ALA A 330 -1.09 -9.69 11.67
N ASP A 331 -2.04 -9.94 12.57
CA ASP A 331 -2.47 -11.28 12.96
C ASP A 331 -3.03 -12.06 11.77
N VAL A 332 -3.81 -11.41 10.90
CA VAL A 332 -4.33 -12.03 9.67
C VAL A 332 -3.20 -12.41 8.72
N PHE A 333 -2.20 -11.54 8.54
CA PHE A 333 -1.05 -11.83 7.68
C PHE A 333 -0.20 -12.96 8.25
N GLU A 334 0.07 -12.95 9.56
CA GLU A 334 0.81 -14.00 10.25
C GLU A 334 0.09 -15.34 10.15
N SER A 335 -1.23 -15.37 10.40
CA SER A 335 -2.07 -16.56 10.23
C SER A 335 -2.04 -17.07 8.78
N THR A 336 -2.06 -16.17 7.81
CA THR A 336 -2.00 -16.54 6.38
C THR A 336 -0.68 -17.24 6.06
N CYS A 337 0.46 -16.71 6.52
CA CYS A 337 1.78 -17.29 6.27
C CYS A 337 1.97 -18.62 7.00
N THR A 338 1.57 -18.69 8.28
CA THR A 338 1.72 -19.88 9.13
C THR A 338 0.74 -21.00 8.79
N SER A 339 -0.36 -20.71 8.08
CA SER A 339 -1.28 -21.74 7.56
C SER A 339 -0.71 -22.58 6.43
N TRP A 340 0.45 -22.21 5.89
CA TRP A 340 1.12 -22.96 4.83
C TRP A 340 1.56 -24.35 5.30
N ARG A 341 1.32 -25.38 4.47
CA ARG A 341 1.59 -26.79 4.84
C ARG A 341 3.05 -27.10 5.14
N GLY A 342 3.97 -26.34 4.53
CA GLY A 342 5.41 -26.48 4.76
C GLY A 342 5.93 -25.71 5.99
N PHE A 343 5.07 -24.99 6.72
CA PHE A 343 5.46 -24.27 7.92
C PHE A 343 5.84 -25.27 9.02
N GLN A 344 7.04 -25.11 9.59
CA GLN A 344 7.57 -25.97 10.64
C GLN A 344 7.73 -25.17 11.93
N GLU A 345 6.85 -25.42 12.89
CA GLU A 345 6.87 -24.76 14.20
C GLU A 345 8.21 -25.03 14.91
N GLY A 346 8.81 -23.98 15.45
CA GLY A 346 10.11 -24.04 16.12
C GLY A 346 11.31 -24.08 15.17
N ILE A 347 11.11 -24.20 13.85
CA ILE A 347 12.14 -24.02 12.82
C ILE A 347 11.96 -22.68 12.14
N ASN A 348 10.74 -22.36 11.74
CA ASN A 348 10.35 -21.11 11.09
C ASN A 348 9.55 -20.23 12.05
N ASP A 349 9.75 -18.93 11.93
CA ASP A 349 9.04 -17.91 12.70
C ASP A 349 8.79 -16.68 11.83
N LEU A 350 7.80 -15.88 12.21
CA LEU A 350 7.45 -14.62 11.54
C LEU A 350 7.05 -13.60 12.58
N SER A 351 7.74 -12.46 12.60
CA SER A 351 7.36 -11.33 13.45
C SER A 351 7.05 -10.09 12.63
N ILE A 352 6.10 -9.30 13.13
CA ILE A 352 5.75 -8.00 12.57
C ILE A 352 5.94 -6.96 13.65
N THR A 353 6.90 -6.06 13.47
CA THR A 353 7.23 -5.00 14.43
C THR A 353 7.15 -3.62 13.80
N HIS A 354 6.82 -2.62 14.61
CA HIS A 354 6.77 -1.23 14.14
C HIS A 354 8.09 -0.53 14.48
N VAL A 355 8.72 0.07 13.47
CA VAL A 355 10.00 0.78 13.60
C VAL A 355 9.90 2.20 13.08
N ARG A 356 10.59 3.13 13.74
CA ARG A 356 10.69 4.52 13.27
C ARG A 356 11.89 4.67 12.35
N SER A 357 11.78 5.63 11.42
CA SER A 357 12.85 5.99 10.48
C SER A 357 14.26 6.13 11.10
N PHE A 358 14.37 6.69 12.30
CA PHE A 358 15.65 6.86 13.00
C PHE A 358 16.09 5.65 13.83
N ASP A 359 15.24 4.62 13.93
CA ASP A 359 15.50 3.36 14.62
C ASP A 359 15.76 2.21 13.61
N LEU A 360 15.71 2.48 12.29
CA LEU A 360 16.06 1.53 11.23
C LEU A 360 17.53 1.08 11.34
N PRO A 361 17.86 -0.18 11.01
CA PRO A 361 19.22 -0.69 11.11
C PRO A 361 20.16 -0.05 10.08
N ASP A 362 21.47 -0.12 10.35
CA ASP A 362 22.51 0.57 9.58
C ASP A 362 22.61 0.05 8.14
N ASP A 363 22.34 -1.24 7.95
CA ASP A 363 22.39 -1.92 6.65
C ASP A 363 21.17 -1.63 5.74
N ALA A 364 20.17 -0.90 6.24
CA ALA A 364 19.13 -0.32 5.39
C ALA A 364 19.64 0.92 4.61
N PHE A 365 20.84 1.41 4.91
CA PHE A 365 21.44 2.60 4.32
C PHE A 365 22.73 2.28 3.57
N GLU A 366 22.93 2.87 2.40
CA GLU A 366 24.21 2.76 1.69
C GLU A 366 25.29 3.68 2.30
N PRO A 367 26.58 3.34 2.12
CA PRO A 367 27.67 4.22 2.53
C PRO A 367 27.54 5.63 1.93
N GLY A 368 27.33 6.63 2.80
CA GLY A 368 27.17 8.03 2.41
C GLY A 368 25.73 8.57 2.49
N GLU A 369 24.72 7.72 2.71
CA GLU A 369 23.35 8.17 2.96
C GLU A 369 23.22 8.83 4.34
N THR A 370 22.45 9.92 4.41
CA THR A 370 22.23 10.63 5.68
C THR A 370 21.05 10.02 6.44
N ARG A 371 21.32 9.48 7.63
CA ARG A 371 20.29 8.85 8.46
C ARG A 371 19.33 9.86 9.10
N PRO A 372 18.05 9.51 9.26
CA PRO A 372 17.11 10.28 10.08
C PRO A 372 17.59 10.39 11.53
N VAL A 373 17.54 11.60 12.09
CA VAL A 373 18.02 11.86 13.46
C VAL A 373 16.86 11.87 14.44
N ARG A 374 17.08 11.29 15.63
CA ARG A 374 16.14 11.38 16.75
C ARG A 374 15.86 12.86 17.10
N PRO A 375 14.59 13.31 17.16
CA PRO A 375 14.27 14.66 17.59
C PRO A 375 14.83 14.93 18.98
N LYS A 376 15.63 15.99 19.14
CA LYS A 376 16.14 16.39 20.46
C LYS A 376 14.95 16.76 21.35
N LYS A 377 14.78 16.06 22.49
CA LYS A 377 13.80 16.47 23.52
C LYS A 377 14.10 17.92 23.89
N LYS A 378 13.14 18.83 23.67
CA LYS A 378 13.21 20.18 24.26
C LYS A 378 13.18 20.00 25.77
N VAL A 379 14.31 20.17 26.43
CA VAL A 379 14.37 20.29 27.88
C VAL A 379 13.59 21.55 28.23
N ALA A 380 12.41 21.39 28.81
CA ALA A 380 11.70 22.51 29.41
C ALA A 380 12.62 23.09 30.50
N LYS A 381 13.05 24.34 30.33
CA LYS A 381 13.74 25.07 31.40
C LYS A 381 12.81 25.07 32.62
N PRO A 382 13.27 24.68 33.82
CA PRO A 382 12.50 24.92 35.03
C PRO A 382 12.25 26.43 35.13
N ALA A 383 11.00 26.82 35.36
CA ALA A 383 10.67 28.20 35.66
C ALA A 383 11.54 28.66 36.82
N THR A 384 12.39 29.66 36.58
CA THR A 384 13.21 30.29 37.62
C THR A 384 12.28 30.85 38.69
N ALA A 385 12.41 30.33 39.91
CA ALA A 385 11.75 30.85 41.09
C ALA A 385 12.05 32.35 41.24
N ALA A 386 11.00 33.16 41.30
CA ALA A 386 11.12 34.57 41.61
C ALA A 386 11.63 34.75 43.06
N ALA A 387 12.67 35.56 43.22
CA ALA A 387 13.19 35.98 44.51
C ALA A 387 12.14 36.82 45.29
N PRO A 388 12.15 36.78 46.64
CA PRO A 388 11.10 37.41 47.44
C PRO A 388 11.32 38.94 47.52
N GLN A 389 10.40 39.72 46.96
CA GLN A 389 10.35 41.16 47.21
C GLN A 389 9.79 41.44 48.61
N LYS A 390 10.59 42.13 49.43
CA LYS A 390 10.20 42.70 50.72
C LYS A 390 9.06 43.70 50.54
N ARG A 391 8.05 43.61 51.41
CA ARG A 391 6.96 44.59 51.54
C ARG A 391 7.52 45.94 52.02
N SER A 392 7.03 47.02 51.40
CA SER A 392 7.01 48.36 51.99
C SER A 392 5.56 48.80 52.11
N ILE A 393 5.23 49.31 53.29
CA ILE A 393 3.92 49.82 53.72
C ILE A 393 3.95 51.34 53.56
N ASP A 394 2.92 51.96 52.97
CA ASP A 394 2.25 53.20 53.43
C ASP A 394 1.41 53.95 52.36
N ALA A 395 0.28 54.50 52.85
CA ALA A 395 -0.70 55.45 52.29
C ALA A 395 -1.60 54.96 51.14
N VAL A 396 -2.91 54.65 51.27
CA VAL A 396 -4.12 55.22 51.92
C VAL A 396 -4.74 56.43 51.19
N ASP A 397 -6.08 56.31 50.97
CA ASP A 397 -7.10 57.19 50.37
C ASP A 397 -7.31 57.09 48.84
N GLY A 398 -8.50 56.82 48.28
CA GLY A 398 -9.82 56.53 48.80
C GLY A 398 -10.88 56.71 47.69
N THR A 399 -11.84 55.78 47.56
CA THR A 399 -13.28 55.95 47.19
C THR A 399 -13.91 54.76 46.43
N MET A 400 -14.72 54.02 47.19
CA MET A 400 -16.07 53.46 46.95
C MET A 400 -16.37 52.44 45.82
N HIS A 401 -16.77 51.26 46.32
CA HIS A 401 -17.49 50.12 45.70
C HIS A 401 -19.01 50.41 45.52
N PRO A 402 -19.79 49.56 44.81
CA PRO A 402 -20.42 48.39 45.46
C PRO A 402 -20.39 47.07 44.66
N GLU A 403 -20.56 46.00 45.44
CA GLU A 403 -20.67 44.55 45.18
C GLU A 403 -21.95 44.19 44.38
N ALA A 404 -22.33 42.95 44.00
CA ALA A 404 -22.09 41.58 44.46
C ALA A 404 -22.59 40.60 43.34
N LYS A 405 -22.40 39.28 43.29
CA LYS A 405 -22.54 38.23 44.32
C LYS A 405 -21.97 36.90 43.78
N ARG A 406 -21.29 36.16 44.66
CA ARG A 406 -20.87 34.76 44.50
C ARG A 406 -21.80 33.89 45.36
N GLN A 407 -22.13 32.68 44.93
CA GLN A 407 -22.81 31.69 45.78
C GLN A 407 -21.91 30.45 45.92
N VAL A 408 -21.75 30.00 47.17
CA VAL A 408 -20.98 28.86 47.65
C VAL A 408 -21.91 27.97 48.46
N SER A 409 -21.74 26.65 48.35
CA SER A 409 -21.87 25.64 49.43
C SER A 409 -21.34 24.32 48.86
N SER A 410 -20.26 23.68 49.34
CA SER A 410 -19.95 23.09 50.65
C SER A 410 -21.02 22.13 51.17
N ASN A 411 -20.71 20.82 51.16
CA ASN A 411 -20.57 20.03 52.38
C ASN A 411 -20.08 18.61 52.06
N GLY A 412 -18.97 18.22 52.69
CA GLY A 412 -18.63 16.82 52.92
C GLY A 412 -19.23 16.36 54.24
N PHE A 413 -19.50 15.06 54.35
CA PHE A 413 -19.57 14.34 55.63
C PHE A 413 -19.03 12.91 55.43
N THR A 414 -18.39 12.45 56.50
CA THR A 414 -17.51 11.27 56.63
C THR A 414 -18.23 10.06 57.26
N HIS A 415 -17.47 8.95 57.33
CA HIS A 415 -17.64 7.70 58.10
C HIS A 415 -18.49 6.59 57.44
N ALA A 416 -17.94 5.43 57.07
CA ALA A 416 -17.15 4.37 57.75
C ALA A 416 -18.03 3.16 58.15
N ALA A 417 -17.48 1.97 57.90
CA ALA A 417 -17.95 0.59 58.04
C ALA A 417 -18.78 0.27 59.32
N THR A 418 -19.60 -0.78 59.45
CA THR A 418 -19.38 -2.24 59.21
C THR A 418 -20.74 -3.00 59.47
N PRO A 419 -20.82 -4.35 59.60
CA PRO A 419 -21.43 -5.31 58.66
C PRO A 419 -22.77 -5.95 59.11
N ALA A 420 -23.38 -6.73 58.21
CA ALA A 420 -24.00 -8.04 58.49
C ALA A 420 -24.06 -8.85 57.20
#